data_AF-A0A970YYQ1-F1
#
_entry.id   AF-A0A970YYQ1-F1
#
_cell.length_a   1.000
_cell.length_b   1.000
_cell.length_c   1.000
_cell.angle_alpha   90.00
_cell.angle_beta   90.00
_cell.angle_gamma   90.00
#
_symmetry.space_group_name_H-M   'P 1'
#
loop_
_entity.id
_entity.type
_entity.pdbx_description
1 polymer ?
#
loop_
_entity_poly.entity_id
_entity_poly.type
_entity_poly.pdbx_seq_one_letter_code
_entity_poly.pdbx_strand_id
1 'polypeptide(L)' 'RWMENIYSEFGDVKFKPSPLIKKLVRAKHFGMSVGRGFYQYDENGIKIITKTKPC' A
#
# COMPACT_ATOMS: atom_id res chain seq x y z
N ARG A 1 6.01 2.19 12.09
CA ARG A 1 7.33 1.52 12.16
C ARG A 1 7.08 0.04 12.41
N TRP A 2 7.19 -0.81 11.39
CA TRP A 2 6.87 -2.24 11.51
C TRP A 2 7.89 -3.06 10.74
N MET A 3 7.67 -3.32 9.44
CA MET A 3 8.57 -4.10 8.58
C MET A 3 10.05 -3.67 8.65
N GLU A 4 10.33 -2.37 8.78
CA GLU A 4 11.71 -1.87 8.92
C GLU A 4 12.37 -2.32 10.24
N ASN A 5 11.60 -2.42 11.33
CA ASN A 5 12.09 -2.90 12.62
C ASN A 5 12.37 -4.41 12.55
N ILE A 6 11.41 -5.17 12.02
CA ILE A 6 11.53 -6.63 11.88
C ILE A 6 12.72 -6.98 10.97
N TYR A 7 12.90 -6.25 9.87
CA TYR A 7 14.06 -6.42 9.00
C TYR A 7 15.37 -6.08 9.71
N SER A 8 15.40 -5.02 10.53
CA SER A 8 16.59 -4.62 11.28
C SER A 8 16.96 -5.61 12.39
N GLU A 9 15.98 -6.30 12.97
CA GLU A 9 16.18 -7.26 14.06
C GLU A 9 16.53 -8.66 13.56
N PHE A 10 15.80 -9.17 12.55
CA PHE A 10 15.95 -10.54 12.05
C PHE A 10 16.85 -10.65 10.80
N GLY A 11 17.10 -9.55 10.08
CA GLY A 11 17.93 -9.55 8.86
C GLY A 11 17.34 -10.30 7.66
N ASP A 12 16.18 -10.95 7.83
CA ASP A 12 15.57 -11.77 6.79
C ASP A 12 14.98 -10.93 5.65
N VAL A 13 15.39 -11.25 4.42
CA VAL A 13 14.95 -10.56 3.19
C VAL A 13 13.43 -10.61 3.00
N LYS A 14 12.74 -11.61 3.57
CA LYS A 14 11.27 -11.76 3.49
C LYS A 14 10.49 -10.59 4.09
N PHE A 15 11.09 -9.88 5.04
CA PHE A 15 10.48 -8.72 5.69
C PHE A 15 10.90 -7.39 5.09
N LYS A 16 11.74 -7.41 4.04
CA LYS A 16 12.20 -6.18 3.38
C LYS A 16 11.00 -5.49 2.71
N PRO A 17 10.62 -4.29 3.17
CA PRO A 17 9.49 -3.57 2.58
C PRO A 17 9.82 -3.15 1.14
N SER A 18 8.94 -3.50 0.20
CA SER A 18 9.07 -3.08 -1.20
C SER A 18 9.10 -1.55 -1.31
N PRO A 19 9.92 -0.97 -2.21
CA PRO A 19 9.94 0.47 -2.46
C PRO A 19 8.57 1.04 -2.82
N LEU A 20 7.70 0.26 -3.48
CA LEU A 20 6.34 0.65 -3.81
C LEU A 20 5.51 0.96 -2.57
N ILE A 21 5.57 0.07 -1.58
CA ILE A 21 4.84 0.21 -0.30
C ILE A 21 5.33 1.46 0.43
N LYS A 22 6.66 1.72 0.44
CA LYS A 22 7.22 2.93 1.04
C LYS A 22 6.69 4.21 0.38
N LYS A 23 6.58 4.23 -0.96
CA LYS A 23 5.99 5.36 -1.71
C LYS A 23 4.54 5.59 -1.33
N LEU A 24 3.72 4.53 -1.23
CA LEU A 24 2.31 4.64 -0.84
C LEU A 24 2.13 5.18 0.58
N VAL A 25 2.93 4.70 1.54
CA VAL A 25 2.90 5.21 2.92
C VAL A 25 3.31 6.68 2.98
N ARG A 26 4.35 7.09 2.24
CA ARG A 26 4.76 8.50 2.13
C ARG A 26 3.66 9.38 1.51
N ALA A 27 2.92 8.86 0.54
CA ALA A 27 1.78 9.52 -0.09
C ALA A 27 0.47 9.46 0.72
N LYS A 28 0.49 8.91 1.95
CA LYS A 28 -0.70 8.73 2.83
C LYS A 28 -1.83 7.88 2.21
N HIS A 29 -1.50 6.99 1.29
CA HIS A 29 -2.46 6.06 0.69
C HIS A 29 -2.58 4.79 1.52
N PHE A 30 -3.32 4.86 2.63
CA PHE A 30 -3.47 3.76 3.60
C PHE A 30 -4.56 2.74 3.21
N GLY A 31 -5.30 2.97 2.13
CA GLY A 31 -6.36 2.08 1.66
C GLY A 31 -7.75 2.65 1.93
N MET A 32 -8.65 1.77 2.36
CA MET A 32 -10.09 2.03 2.46
C MET A 32 -10.42 3.21 3.38
N SER A 33 -9.68 3.38 4.49
CA SER A 33 -9.88 4.48 5.44
C SER A 33 -9.61 5.87 4.85
N VAL A 34 -8.80 5.96 3.80
CA VAL A 34 -8.47 7.21 3.09
C VAL A 34 -9.14 7.26 1.71
N GLY A 35 -9.95 6.25 1.36
CA GLY A 35 -10.52 6.10 0.03
C GLY A 35 -9.51 5.72 -1.06
N ARG A 36 -8.21 5.55 -0.74
CA ARG A 36 -7.15 5.28 -1.72
C ARG A 36 -5.96 4.52 -1.12
N GLY A 37 -5.52 3.49 -1.83
CA GLY A 37 -4.38 2.63 -1.51
C GLY A 37 -3.86 1.94 -2.77
N PHE A 38 -3.73 0.62 -2.72
CA PHE A 38 -3.54 -0.20 -3.93
C PHE A 38 -4.69 -0.08 -4.92
N TYR A 39 -5.89 0.12 -4.37
CA TYR A 39 -7.10 0.37 -5.12
C TYR A 39 -7.65 1.73 -4.72
N GLN A 40 -8.47 2.30 -5.60
CA GLN A 40 -9.31 3.41 -5.25
C GLN A 40 -10.61 2.84 -4.68
N TYR A 41 -11.07 3.40 -3.57
CA TYR A 41 -12.28 3.00 -2.87
C TYR A 41 -13.27 4.16 -2.95
N ASP A 42 -14.54 3.82 -3.14
CA ASP A 42 -15.65 4.77 -3.06
C ASP A 42 -15.97 5.11 -1.59
N GLU A 43 -16.84 6.08 -1.35
CA GLU A 43 -17.27 6.49 0.01
C GLU A 43 -17.91 5.33 0.79
N ASN A 44 -18.54 4.40 0.07
CA ASN A 44 -19.13 3.17 0.61
C ASN A 44 -18.10 2.04 0.82
N GLY A 45 -16.81 2.30 0.58
CA GLY A 45 -15.74 1.33 0.74
C GLY A 45 -15.66 0.27 -0.36
N ILE A 46 -16.48 0.42 -1.40
CA ILE A 46 -16.47 -0.47 -2.56
C ILE A 46 -15.26 -0.12 -3.44
N LYS A 47 -14.53 -1.14 -3.91
CA LYS A 47 -13.41 -0.93 -4.84
C LYS A 47 -13.96 -0.40 -6.16
N ILE A 48 -13.52 0.78 -6.59
CA ILE A 48 -13.84 1.22 -7.94
C ILE A 48 -12.95 0.43 -8.91
N ILE A 49 -13.57 -0.47 -9.67
CA ILE A 49 -12.95 -1.09 -10.84
C ILE A 49 -13.03 -0.07 -11.97
N THR A 50 -12.21 0.99 -11.90
CA THR A 50 -11.94 1.79 -13.07
C THR A 50 -11.23 0.89 -14.06
N LYS A 51 -11.96 0.46 -15.10
CA LYS A 51 -11.35 -0.18 -16.26
C LYS A 51 -10.42 0.84 -16.90
N THR A 52 -9.19 0.95 -16.41
CA THR A 52 -8.14 1.63 -17.15
C THR A 52 -7.92 0.81 -18.41
N LYS A 53 -8.26 1.45 -19.52
CA LYS A 53 -8.16 0.94 -20.89
C LYS A 53 -6.82 0.22 -21.07
N PRO A 54 -6.78 -0.91 -21.81
CA PRO A 54 -5.52 -1.46 -22.24
C PRO A 54 -4.82 -0.36 -23.06
N CYS A 55 -3.59 -0.05 -22.68
CA CYS A 55 -2.66 0.60 -23.59
C CYS A 55 -2.34 -0.41 -24.70
#